data_AF-A0AAD2BU24-F1
#
_entry.id   AF-A0AAD2BU24-F1
#
_cell.length_a   1.000
_cell.length_b   1.000
_cell.length_c   1.000
_cell.angle_alpha   90.00
_cell.angle_beta   90.00
_cell.angle_gamma   90.00
#
_symmetry.space_group_name_H-M   'P 1'
#
loop_
_entity.id
_entity.type
_entity.pdbx_description
1 polymer ?
#
loop_
_entity_poly.entity_id
_entity_poly.type
_entity_poly.pdbx_seq_one_letter_code
_entity_poly.pdbx_strand_id
1 'polypeptide(L)'
;MTALELRDALQENRLGDAAKQKLASDINVAVNTAVTSLGSLVVKRTSAASGFDDVAAIDSIYNEQGLGMDERFAAYSSRDYNSMASNLAARQTLQGRPETAYDKAYIGEVANFGVYKMDYAPRISAAGGGAITMGAANQYYVPQATVASSYGEVTNVDNRFQTITVSATAGVQPGDAFQVAGVNSVHHITKQDTGQPKTFRVVSVVDGTHLQITPPFISGQGGSNAEICYQNVSATPAGNAAITWLNTAASALNPHWKRDSVELLPGRFASPTDAGVQVLRATTEQGIEVELSKFYDINTKLIQYRADIFFGVAVLNTEMCGIELFNQV
;
A
#
# COMPACT_ATOMS: atom_id res chain seq x y z
N MET A 1 -26.30 -24.59 9.33
CA MET A 1 -27.01 -25.75 8.75
C MET A 1 -27.93 -26.34 9.80
N THR A 2 -29.06 -26.92 9.41
CA THR A 2 -29.98 -27.65 10.29
C THR A 2 -29.54 -29.11 10.42
N ALA A 3 -30.02 -29.80 11.46
CA ALA A 3 -29.78 -31.23 11.64
C ALA A 3 -30.30 -32.12 10.49
N LEU A 4 -31.22 -31.61 9.64
CA LEU A 4 -31.71 -32.32 8.45
C LEU A 4 -30.76 -32.17 7.26
N GLU A 5 -30.14 -30.99 7.12
CA GLU A 5 -29.23 -30.65 6.02
C GLU A 5 -27.86 -31.31 6.14
N LEU A 6 -27.43 -31.69 7.36
CA LEU A 6 -26.18 -32.44 7.59
C LEU A 6 -26.09 -33.78 6.85
N ARG A 7 -27.22 -34.29 6.34
CA ARG A 7 -27.23 -35.52 5.55
C ARG A 7 -26.63 -35.30 4.15
N ASP A 8 -26.55 -34.06 3.69
CA ASP A 8 -25.93 -33.67 2.43
C ASP A 8 -24.50 -33.15 2.66
N ALA A 9 -23.54 -34.08 2.64
CA ALA A 9 -22.12 -33.77 2.77
C ALA A 9 -21.58 -32.89 1.63
N LEU A 10 -22.27 -32.84 0.47
CA LEU A 10 -21.81 -32.06 -0.68
C LEU A 10 -22.02 -30.56 -0.45
N GLN A 11 -23.13 -30.18 0.19
CA GLN A 11 -23.38 -28.79 0.56
C GLN A 11 -22.43 -28.30 1.66
N GLU A 12 -22.12 -29.14 2.65
CA GLU A 12 -21.15 -28.83 3.71
C GLU A 12 -19.75 -28.55 3.13
N ASN A 13 -19.26 -29.42 2.23
CA ASN A 13 -17.96 -29.24 1.59
C ASN A 13 -17.88 -27.94 0.76
N ARG A 14 -18.94 -27.62 0.00
CA ARG A 14 -19.00 -26.39 -0.80
C ARG A 14 -18.95 -25.13 0.06
N LEU A 15 -19.59 -25.14 1.24
CA LEU A 15 -19.55 -24.02 2.17
C LEU A 15 -18.15 -23.87 2.80
N GLY A 16 -17.48 -24.99 3.11
CA GLY A 16 -16.09 -24.99 3.58
C GLY A 16 -15.13 -24.42 2.54
N ASP A 17 -15.25 -24.85 1.28
CA ASP A 17 -14.42 -24.34 0.18
C ASP A 17 -14.64 -22.84 -0.06
N ALA A 18 -15.89 -22.38 -0.04
CA ALA A 18 -16.23 -20.97 -0.18
C ALA A 18 -15.66 -20.12 0.97
N ALA A 19 -15.73 -20.62 2.21
CA ALA A 19 -15.16 -19.94 3.37
C ALA A 19 -13.63 -19.80 3.22
N LYS A 20 -12.93 -20.86 2.83
CA LYS A 20 -11.48 -20.82 2.57
C LYS A 20 -11.12 -19.78 1.51
N GLN A 21 -11.84 -19.75 0.39
CA GLN A 21 -11.59 -18.79 -0.68
C GLN A 21 -11.83 -17.34 -0.22
N LYS A 22 -12.89 -17.11 0.56
CA LYS A 22 -13.19 -15.78 1.08
C LYS A 22 -12.11 -15.28 2.04
N LEU A 23 -11.68 -16.12 2.99
CA LEU A 23 -10.62 -15.79 3.94
C LEU A 23 -9.29 -15.46 3.25
N ALA A 24 -8.92 -16.23 2.21
CA ALA A 24 -7.73 -15.93 1.40
C ALA A 24 -7.86 -14.60 0.64
N SER A 25 -9.05 -14.31 0.09
CA SER A 25 -9.33 -13.04 -0.58
C SER A 25 -9.23 -11.84 0.38
N ASP A 26 -9.71 -11.98 1.62
CA ASP A 26 -9.67 -10.89 2.60
C ASP A 26 -8.24 -10.50 3.01
N ILE A 27 -7.34 -11.48 3.14
CA ILE A 27 -5.90 -11.23 3.38
C ILE A 27 -5.30 -10.43 2.22
N ASN A 28 -5.54 -10.90 1.00
CA ASN A 28 -5.02 -10.27 -0.20
C ASN A 28 -5.50 -8.82 -0.38
N VAL A 29 -6.79 -8.58 -0.15
CA VAL A 29 -7.39 -7.24 -0.22
C VAL A 29 -6.83 -6.34 0.88
N ALA A 30 -6.64 -6.85 2.09
CA ALA A 30 -6.06 -6.07 3.19
C ALA A 30 -4.62 -5.65 2.89
N VAL A 31 -3.78 -6.56 2.38
CA VAL A 31 -2.39 -6.24 1.99
C VAL A 31 -2.37 -5.20 0.87
N ASN A 32 -3.18 -5.40 -0.17
CA ASN A 32 -3.27 -4.47 -1.28
C ASN A 32 -3.74 -3.08 -0.82
N THR A 33 -4.76 -3.02 0.03
CA THR A 33 -5.29 -1.76 0.57
C THR A 33 -4.25 -1.03 1.42
N ALA A 34 -3.47 -1.75 2.23
CA ALA A 34 -2.42 -1.14 3.06
C ALA A 34 -1.33 -0.48 2.20
N VAL A 35 -0.84 -1.19 1.17
CA VAL A 35 0.18 -0.64 0.26
C VAL A 35 -0.38 0.50 -0.58
N THR A 36 -1.58 0.33 -1.15
CA THR A 36 -2.16 1.34 -2.04
C THR A 36 -2.59 2.60 -1.31
N SER A 37 -2.86 2.56 0.00
CA SER A 37 -3.19 3.74 0.81
C SER A 37 -1.94 4.46 1.34
N LEU A 38 -0.92 3.73 1.79
CA LEU A 38 0.23 4.30 2.48
C LEU A 38 1.49 4.43 1.61
N GLY A 39 1.59 3.72 0.50
CA GLY A 39 2.75 3.75 -0.38
C GLY A 39 2.98 5.15 -0.94
N SER A 40 4.13 5.74 -0.60
CA SER A 40 4.41 7.14 -0.89
C SER A 40 5.08 7.38 -2.23
N LEU A 41 5.74 6.37 -2.79
CA LEU A 41 6.41 6.47 -4.09
C LEU A 41 5.38 6.45 -5.22
N VAL A 42 4.83 7.61 -5.56
CA VAL A 42 3.77 7.69 -6.58
C VAL A 42 4.36 7.97 -7.96
N VAL A 43 4.14 7.07 -8.92
CA VAL A 43 4.47 7.28 -10.33
C VAL A 43 3.22 7.71 -11.08
N LYS A 44 3.21 8.95 -11.58
CA LYS A 44 2.13 9.50 -12.41
C LYS A 44 2.47 9.29 -13.90
N ARG A 45 1.58 8.64 -14.64
CA ARG A 45 1.65 8.47 -16.10
C ARG A 45 0.45 9.14 -16.75
N THR A 46 0.69 9.97 -17.76
CA THR A 46 -0.37 10.69 -18.50
C THR A 46 -1.02 9.82 -19.58
N SER A 47 -0.38 8.73 -19.98
CA SER A 47 -0.88 7.75 -20.95
C SER A 47 -1.37 6.48 -20.28
N ALA A 48 -2.00 5.61 -21.08
CA ALA A 48 -2.30 4.25 -20.67
C ALA A 48 -1.01 3.42 -20.52
N ALA A 49 -1.13 2.31 -19.78
CA ALA A 49 -0.05 1.35 -19.61
C ALA A 49 0.49 0.85 -20.96
N SER A 50 1.81 0.95 -21.12
CA SER A 50 2.57 0.67 -22.33
C SER A 50 3.55 -0.49 -22.15
N GLY A 51 4.07 -0.69 -20.93
CA GLY A 51 4.94 -1.82 -20.59
C GLY A 51 6.24 -1.37 -19.93
N PHE A 52 7.37 -1.57 -20.63
CA PHE A 52 8.71 -1.40 -20.06
C PHE A 52 8.94 -0.02 -19.44
N ASP A 53 8.56 1.06 -20.14
CA ASP A 53 8.82 2.43 -19.71
C ASP A 53 8.09 2.80 -18.41
N ASP A 54 6.98 2.12 -18.13
CA ASP A 54 6.18 2.34 -16.92
C ASP A 54 6.87 1.69 -15.71
N VAL A 55 7.25 0.42 -15.83
CA VAL A 55 8.02 -0.27 -14.77
C VAL A 55 9.41 0.37 -14.57
N ALA A 56 10.06 0.84 -15.64
CA ALA A 56 11.36 1.51 -15.56
C ALA A 56 11.30 2.88 -14.87
N ALA A 57 10.14 3.56 -14.93
CA ALA A 57 9.93 4.78 -14.16
C ALA A 57 9.89 4.49 -12.65
N ILE A 58 9.26 3.36 -12.25
CA ILE A 58 9.28 2.89 -10.85
C ILE A 58 10.71 2.57 -10.42
N ASP A 59 11.48 1.86 -11.26
CA ASP A 59 12.89 1.54 -10.98
C ASP A 59 13.74 2.79 -10.77
N SER A 60 13.55 3.82 -11.60
CA SER A 60 14.27 5.09 -11.50
C SER A 60 14.05 5.76 -10.15
N ILE A 61 12.79 5.87 -9.68
CA ILE A 61 12.48 6.47 -8.37
C ILE A 61 13.11 5.67 -7.21
N TYR A 62 13.13 4.33 -7.30
CA TYR A 62 13.75 3.49 -6.28
C TYR A 62 15.27 3.68 -6.23
N ASN A 63 15.92 3.65 -7.40
CA ASN A 63 17.37 3.75 -7.51
C ASN A 63 17.89 5.14 -7.12
N GLU A 64 17.20 6.21 -7.54
CA GLU A 64 17.56 7.60 -7.19
C GLU A 64 17.54 7.84 -5.67
N GLN A 65 16.66 7.14 -4.95
CA GLN A 65 16.56 7.22 -3.49
C GLN A 65 17.50 6.25 -2.76
N GLY A 66 18.21 5.39 -3.49
CA GLY A 66 19.17 4.44 -2.93
C GLY A 66 18.56 3.14 -2.41
N LEU A 67 17.36 2.77 -2.88
CA LEU A 67 16.78 1.46 -2.57
C LEU A 67 17.50 0.38 -3.37
N GLY A 68 17.85 -0.75 -2.74
CA GLY A 68 18.49 -1.88 -3.42
C GLY A 68 17.59 -2.48 -4.52
N MET A 69 18.22 -3.07 -5.56
CA MET A 69 17.52 -3.63 -6.73
C MET A 69 16.83 -4.96 -6.47
N ASP A 70 17.18 -5.64 -5.39
CA ASP A 70 16.68 -6.97 -5.08
C ASP A 70 15.27 -6.95 -4.50
N GLU A 71 14.52 -8.03 -4.77
CA GLU A 71 13.20 -8.34 -4.18
C GLU A 71 12.17 -7.22 -4.32
N ARG A 72 12.11 -6.62 -5.52
CA ARG A 72 11.12 -5.63 -5.90
C ARG A 72 9.98 -6.28 -6.67
N PHE A 73 8.76 -5.84 -6.36
CA PHE A 73 7.54 -6.41 -6.95
C PHE A 73 6.56 -5.30 -7.33
N ALA A 74 5.83 -5.54 -8.41
CA ALA A 74 4.77 -4.66 -8.88
C ALA A 74 3.56 -5.50 -9.27
N ALA A 75 2.37 -5.02 -8.97
CA ALA A 75 1.13 -5.69 -9.32
C ALA A 75 0.22 -4.73 -10.09
N TYR A 76 -0.30 -5.19 -11.21
CA TYR A 76 -1.12 -4.37 -12.10
C TYR A 76 -2.54 -4.88 -12.19
N SER A 77 -3.47 -3.96 -12.41
CA SER A 77 -4.84 -4.28 -12.78
C SER A 77 -4.85 -5.14 -14.04
N SER A 78 -5.83 -6.04 -14.13
CA SER A 78 -5.91 -6.96 -15.28
C SER A 78 -5.97 -6.25 -16.63
N ARG A 79 -6.50 -5.02 -16.70
CA ARG A 79 -6.55 -4.22 -17.93
C ARG A 79 -5.19 -3.63 -18.28
N ASP A 80 -4.54 -3.00 -17.31
CA ASP A 80 -3.21 -2.38 -17.52
C ASP A 80 -2.17 -3.45 -17.87
N TYR A 81 -2.17 -4.56 -17.13
CA TYR A 81 -1.28 -5.69 -17.39
C TYR A 81 -1.48 -6.24 -18.81
N ASN A 82 -2.72 -6.43 -19.25
CA ASN A 82 -3.00 -6.93 -20.60
C ASN A 82 -2.52 -5.95 -21.70
N SER A 83 -2.64 -4.64 -21.49
CA SER A 83 -2.11 -3.64 -22.41
C SER A 83 -0.57 -3.74 -22.52
N MET A 84 0.11 -3.89 -21.38
CA MET A 84 1.56 -4.11 -21.36
C MET A 84 1.96 -5.42 -22.08
N ALA A 85 1.22 -6.51 -21.85
CA ALA A 85 1.46 -7.78 -22.52
C ALA A 85 1.21 -7.69 -24.03
N SER A 86 0.18 -6.97 -24.46
CA SER A 86 -0.11 -6.73 -25.88
C SER A 86 1.02 -5.99 -26.58
N ASN A 87 1.65 -5.00 -25.91
CA ASN A 87 2.80 -4.29 -26.45
C ASN A 87 3.99 -5.23 -26.67
N LEU A 88 4.27 -6.11 -25.70
CA LEU A 88 5.32 -7.11 -25.78
C LEU A 88 5.05 -8.15 -26.88
N ALA A 89 3.81 -8.61 -27.00
CA ALA A 89 3.41 -9.57 -28.03
C ALA A 89 3.60 -9.03 -29.47
N ALA A 90 3.52 -7.72 -29.67
CA ALA A 90 3.72 -7.09 -30.97
C ALA A 90 5.20 -6.99 -31.40
N ARG A 91 6.17 -7.35 -30.53
CA ARG A 91 7.61 -7.23 -30.81
C ARG A 91 8.12 -8.39 -31.66
N GLN A 92 8.20 -8.19 -32.98
CA GLN A 92 8.63 -9.24 -33.93
C GLN A 92 10.14 -9.60 -33.86
N THR A 93 10.98 -8.74 -33.28
CA THR A 93 12.44 -8.93 -33.23
C THR A 93 12.93 -9.65 -31.97
N LEU A 94 12.06 -9.84 -30.97
CA LEU A 94 12.39 -10.50 -29.71
C LEU A 94 12.01 -11.98 -29.80
N GLN A 95 12.94 -12.89 -29.54
CA GLN A 95 12.66 -14.34 -29.63
C GLN A 95 12.14 -14.89 -28.29
N GLY A 96 11.14 -15.78 -28.33
CA GLY A 96 10.59 -16.53 -27.20
C GLY A 96 9.67 -15.75 -26.24
N ARG A 97 10.02 -14.51 -25.90
CA ARG A 97 9.21 -13.68 -24.97
C ARG A 97 7.84 -13.28 -25.55
N PRO A 98 7.73 -12.77 -26.80
CA PRO A 98 6.46 -12.34 -27.38
C PRO A 98 5.45 -13.47 -27.53
N GLU A 99 5.90 -14.70 -27.79
CA GLU A 99 5.02 -15.87 -27.88
C GLU A 99 4.32 -16.14 -26.54
N THR A 100 5.07 -16.16 -25.43
CA THR A 100 4.46 -16.34 -24.09
C THR A 100 3.53 -15.19 -23.69
N ALA A 101 3.83 -13.97 -24.15
CA ALA A 101 2.96 -12.82 -23.96
C ALA A 101 1.67 -12.97 -24.78
N TYR A 102 1.74 -13.49 -26.00
CA TYR A 102 0.58 -13.73 -26.86
C TYR A 102 -0.30 -14.88 -26.33
N ASP A 103 0.30 -16.02 -25.97
CA ASP A 103 -0.44 -17.22 -25.58
C ASP A 103 -1.07 -17.12 -24.18
N LYS A 104 -0.38 -16.45 -23.25
CA LYS A 104 -0.74 -16.47 -21.81
C LYS A 104 -0.87 -15.09 -21.19
N ALA A 105 -0.65 -14.01 -21.94
CA ALA A 105 -0.50 -12.67 -21.37
C ALA A 105 0.52 -12.68 -20.22
N TYR A 106 1.70 -13.27 -20.42
CA TYR A 106 2.77 -13.30 -19.44
C TYR A 106 3.89 -12.33 -19.82
N ILE A 107 4.24 -11.41 -18.92
CA ILE A 107 5.30 -10.40 -19.14
C ILE A 107 6.59 -10.82 -18.41
N GLY A 108 6.46 -11.42 -17.22
CA GLY A 108 7.57 -11.83 -16.38
C GLY A 108 8.26 -10.64 -15.72
N GLU A 109 9.56 -10.79 -15.43
CA GLU A 109 10.34 -9.75 -14.74
C GLU A 109 10.71 -8.59 -15.67
N VAL A 110 10.47 -7.36 -15.23
CA VAL A 110 10.74 -6.14 -16.01
C VAL A 110 11.46 -5.14 -15.11
N ALA A 111 12.59 -4.60 -15.57
CA ALA A 111 13.37 -3.59 -14.84
C ALA A 111 13.69 -4.00 -13.37
N ASN A 112 14.04 -5.27 -13.14
CA ASN A 112 14.30 -5.86 -11.81
C ASN A 112 13.07 -5.94 -10.88
N PHE A 113 11.86 -5.81 -11.43
CA PHE A 113 10.61 -6.06 -10.71
C PHE A 113 9.98 -7.37 -11.14
N GLY A 114 9.61 -8.20 -10.16
CA GLY A 114 8.65 -9.27 -10.38
C GLY A 114 7.26 -8.68 -10.62
N VAL A 115 6.76 -8.80 -11.85
CA VAL A 115 5.48 -8.19 -12.25
C VAL A 115 4.34 -9.21 -12.18
N TYR A 116 3.30 -8.86 -11.44
CA TYR A 116 2.13 -9.70 -11.21
C TYR A 116 0.83 -9.05 -11.70
N LYS A 117 -0.19 -9.88 -11.90
CA LYS A 117 -1.52 -9.46 -12.34
C LYS A 117 -2.52 -9.64 -11.22
N MET A 118 -3.29 -8.60 -10.94
CA MET A 118 -4.35 -8.59 -9.94
C MET A 118 -5.73 -8.78 -10.60
N ASP A 119 -6.57 -9.54 -9.91
CA ASP A 119 -7.99 -9.71 -10.16
C ASP A 119 -8.87 -8.75 -9.34
N TYR A 120 -8.35 -8.21 -8.23
CA TYR A 120 -9.05 -7.27 -7.32
C TYR A 120 -8.35 -5.90 -7.22
N ALA A 121 -8.09 -5.23 -8.35
CA ALA A 121 -7.43 -3.92 -8.33
C ALA A 121 -8.34 -2.84 -7.70
N PRO A 122 -7.93 -2.18 -6.59
CA PRO A 122 -8.67 -1.06 -6.04
C PRO A 122 -8.59 0.14 -7.00
N ARG A 123 -9.51 1.08 -6.85
CA ARG A 123 -9.58 2.29 -7.67
C ARG A 123 -9.51 3.52 -6.79
N ILE A 124 -8.87 4.56 -7.32
CA ILE A 124 -8.86 5.89 -6.72
C ILE A 124 -9.67 6.84 -7.59
N SER A 125 -10.33 7.81 -6.95
CA SER A 125 -10.98 8.92 -7.66
C SER A 125 -9.96 10.02 -7.96
N ALA A 126 -10.32 10.95 -8.84
CA ALA A 126 -9.56 12.18 -8.96
C ALA A 126 -9.58 12.94 -7.61
N ALA A 127 -8.46 13.52 -7.23
CA ALA A 127 -8.37 14.38 -6.05
C ALA A 127 -9.34 15.56 -6.25
N GLY A 128 -10.23 15.77 -5.28
CA GLY A 128 -11.17 16.88 -5.28
C GLY A 128 -10.57 18.17 -4.70
N GLY A 129 -9.35 18.11 -4.17
CA GLY A 129 -8.64 19.25 -3.63
C GLY A 129 -8.39 20.31 -4.70
N GLY A 130 -8.89 21.54 -4.46
CA GLY A 130 -8.63 22.68 -5.33
C GLY A 130 -7.19 23.18 -5.24
N ALA A 131 -6.98 24.48 -5.53
CA ALA A 131 -5.69 25.15 -5.36
C ALA A 131 -5.34 25.30 -3.86
N ILE A 132 -4.83 24.22 -3.27
CA ILE A 132 -4.39 24.17 -1.88
C ILE A 132 -2.91 24.51 -1.81
N THR A 133 -2.52 25.21 -0.75
CA THR A 133 -1.13 25.61 -0.48
C THR A 133 -0.73 25.21 0.94
N MET A 134 0.57 25.19 1.20
CA MET A 134 1.09 25.05 2.56
C MET A 134 0.63 26.23 3.43
N GLY A 135 0.00 25.94 4.58
CA GLY A 135 -0.61 26.96 5.44
C GLY A 135 0.39 27.74 6.31
N ALA A 136 1.63 27.25 6.41
CA ALA A 136 2.72 27.91 7.12
C ALA A 136 4.08 27.52 6.54
N ALA A 137 5.10 28.35 6.78
CA ALA A 137 6.50 27.99 6.55
C ALA A 137 7.04 27.10 7.68
N ASN A 138 8.27 26.58 7.52
CA ASN A 138 9.01 25.83 8.55
C ASN A 138 8.29 24.57 9.05
N GLN A 139 7.50 23.93 8.19
CA GLN A 139 6.83 22.66 8.50
C GLN A 139 7.77 21.48 8.20
N TYR A 140 8.77 21.28 9.05
CA TYR A 140 9.69 20.14 9.00
C TYR A 140 9.42 19.17 10.15
N TYR A 141 9.91 17.95 10.02
CA TYR A 141 9.77 16.89 11.00
C TYR A 141 11.15 16.51 11.55
N VAL A 142 11.27 16.51 12.88
CA VAL A 142 12.45 16.05 13.59
C VAL A 142 12.21 14.61 14.06
N PRO A 143 12.93 13.60 13.52
CA PRO A 143 12.76 12.23 13.97
C PRO A 143 13.09 12.07 15.45
N GLN A 144 12.22 11.39 16.19
CA GLN A 144 12.36 11.17 17.62
C GLN A 144 12.01 9.73 17.96
N ALA A 145 12.73 9.15 18.94
CA ALA A 145 12.45 7.79 19.40
C ALA A 145 11.24 7.77 20.36
N THR A 146 11.18 8.74 21.27
CA THR A 146 10.16 8.83 22.31
C THR A 146 9.76 10.28 22.55
N VAL A 147 8.56 10.46 23.10
CA VAL A 147 8.05 11.76 23.57
C VAL A 147 7.59 11.61 25.02
N ALA A 148 7.95 12.57 25.86
CA ALA A 148 7.47 12.63 27.24
C ALA A 148 6.17 13.43 27.32
N SER A 149 5.15 12.87 27.96
CA SER A 149 3.93 13.60 28.31
C SER A 149 4.20 14.59 29.44
N SER A 150 3.30 15.55 29.61
CA SER A 150 3.36 16.54 30.70
C SER A 150 3.33 15.91 32.10
N TYR A 151 2.89 14.65 32.23
CA TYR A 151 2.82 13.90 33.47
C TYR A 151 3.99 12.92 33.66
N GLY A 152 4.99 12.94 32.76
CA GLY A 152 6.22 12.16 32.88
C GLY A 152 6.20 10.76 32.25
N GLU A 153 5.07 10.32 31.70
CA GLU A 153 5.00 9.09 30.90
C GLU A 153 5.75 9.27 29.57
N VAL A 154 6.55 8.27 29.18
CA VAL A 154 7.33 8.27 27.95
C VAL A 154 6.74 7.26 26.99
N THR A 155 6.33 7.71 25.80
CA THR A 155 5.73 6.86 24.77
C THR A 155 6.58 6.86 23.50
N ASN A 156 6.60 5.75 22.77
CA ASN A 156 7.28 5.65 21.48
C ASN A 156 6.60 6.53 20.42
N VAL A 157 7.39 7.09 19.51
CA VAL A 157 6.90 7.94 18.40
C VAL A 157 6.95 7.17 17.09
N ASP A 158 5.86 7.24 16.33
CA ASP A 158 5.81 6.72 14.95
C ASP A 158 6.32 7.78 13.97
N ASN A 159 7.50 7.54 13.40
CA ASN A 159 8.16 8.48 12.48
C ASN A 159 7.73 8.33 11.02
N ARG A 160 6.67 7.57 10.72
CA ARG A 160 6.14 7.43 9.36
C ARG A 160 5.18 8.56 8.95
N PHE A 161 4.72 9.35 9.92
CA PHE A 161 3.65 10.32 9.73
C PHE A 161 4.00 11.71 10.26
N GLN A 162 3.47 12.74 9.59
CA GLN A 162 3.50 14.12 10.07
C GLN A 162 2.13 14.74 9.86
N THR A 163 1.66 15.52 10.83
CA THR A 163 0.51 16.41 10.63
C THR A 163 1.00 17.76 10.13
N ILE A 164 0.49 18.19 8.98
CA ILE A 164 0.87 19.44 8.32
C ILE A 164 -0.34 20.37 8.27
N THR A 165 -0.07 21.68 8.27
CA THR A 165 -1.05 22.74 8.05
C THR A 165 -1.08 23.12 6.58
N VAL A 166 -2.27 23.10 5.99
CA VAL A 166 -2.58 23.51 4.61
C VAL A 166 -3.66 24.60 4.62
N SER A 167 -3.81 25.31 3.50
CA SER A 167 -4.78 26.42 3.41
C SER A 167 -6.24 25.98 3.51
N ALA A 168 -6.56 24.76 3.06
CA ALA A 168 -7.86 24.12 3.21
C ALA A 168 -7.74 22.61 2.96
N THR A 169 -8.69 21.82 3.46
CA THR A 169 -8.79 20.37 3.20
C THR A 169 -10.06 19.98 2.43
N ALA A 170 -10.85 20.96 2.00
CA ALA A 170 -12.07 20.72 1.24
C ALA A 170 -11.79 19.92 -0.05
N GLY A 171 -12.48 18.78 -0.21
CA GLY A 171 -12.33 17.90 -1.36
C GLY A 171 -11.13 16.94 -1.31
N VAL A 172 -10.25 17.07 -0.32
CA VAL A 172 -9.15 16.12 -0.06
C VAL A 172 -9.71 14.87 0.61
N GLN A 173 -9.21 13.70 0.21
CA GLN A 173 -9.58 12.41 0.79
C GLN A 173 -8.34 11.60 1.20
N PRO A 174 -8.45 10.69 2.19
CA PRO A 174 -7.42 9.71 2.46
C PRO A 174 -7.06 8.91 1.20
N GLY A 175 -5.75 8.74 0.97
CA GLY A 175 -5.20 8.13 -0.24
C GLY A 175 -4.88 9.11 -1.36
N ASP A 176 -5.28 10.38 -1.31
CA ASP A 176 -4.84 11.35 -2.32
C ASP A 176 -3.31 11.49 -2.32
N ALA A 177 -2.75 11.68 -3.51
CA ALA A 177 -1.32 11.76 -3.73
C ALA A 177 -0.93 13.16 -4.20
N PHE A 178 0.16 13.71 -3.67
CA PHE A 178 0.57 15.07 -4.02
C PHE A 178 2.08 15.28 -3.97
N GLN A 179 2.50 16.40 -4.56
CA GLN A 179 3.84 16.97 -4.48
C GLN A 179 3.74 18.40 -3.96
N VAL A 180 4.83 18.93 -3.41
CA VAL A 180 4.91 20.33 -2.97
C VAL A 180 5.97 21.07 -3.76
N ALA A 181 5.64 22.26 -4.25
CA ALA A 181 6.57 23.07 -5.03
C ALA A 181 7.88 23.35 -4.26
N GLY A 182 9.02 23.06 -4.91
CA GLY A 182 10.36 23.29 -4.34
C GLY A 182 10.84 22.20 -3.37
N VAL A 183 10.11 21.08 -3.24
CA VAL A 183 10.47 19.97 -2.35
C VAL A 183 10.83 18.75 -3.19
N ASN A 184 12.13 18.53 -3.38
CA ASN A 184 12.63 17.35 -4.10
C ASN A 184 12.99 16.23 -3.13
N SER A 185 13.02 14.99 -3.64
CA SER A 185 13.59 13.86 -2.91
C SER A 185 15.11 13.95 -2.85
N VAL A 186 15.70 13.39 -1.79
CA VAL A 186 17.14 13.18 -1.71
C VAL A 186 17.47 11.69 -1.71
N HIS A 187 18.69 11.36 -2.10
CA HIS A 187 19.22 10.02 -1.93
C HIS A 187 19.42 9.71 -0.43
N HIS A 188 18.86 8.61 0.08
CA HIS A 188 18.79 8.34 1.51
C HIS A 188 20.16 8.14 2.19
N ILE A 189 21.19 7.74 1.44
CA ILE A 189 22.57 7.64 1.96
C ILE A 189 23.38 8.94 1.73
N THR A 190 23.57 9.37 0.48
CA THR A 190 24.46 10.50 0.14
C THR A 190 23.88 11.89 0.42
N LYS A 191 22.56 11.96 0.66
CA LYS A 191 21.79 13.20 0.90
C LYS A 191 21.82 14.21 -0.24
N GLN A 192 22.24 13.77 -1.43
CA GLN A 192 22.19 14.60 -2.63
C GLN A 192 20.75 14.71 -3.13
N ASP A 193 20.39 15.90 -3.60
CA ASP A 193 19.11 16.13 -4.29
C ASP A 193 19.05 15.30 -5.57
N THR A 194 17.96 14.57 -5.78
CA THR A 194 17.74 13.77 -7.00
C THR A 194 17.25 14.63 -8.17
N GLY A 195 16.81 15.85 -7.92
CA GLY A 195 16.17 16.73 -8.90
C GLY A 195 14.72 16.36 -9.23
N GLN A 196 14.19 15.31 -8.61
CA GLN A 196 12.79 14.89 -8.77
C GLN A 196 11.93 15.37 -7.60
N PRO A 197 10.71 15.90 -7.84
CA PRO A 197 9.82 16.30 -6.77
C PRO A 197 9.43 15.10 -5.88
N LYS A 198 9.49 15.27 -4.55
CA LYS A 198 9.11 14.20 -3.64
C LYS A 198 7.59 14.02 -3.63
N THR A 199 7.16 12.77 -3.57
CA THR A 199 5.76 12.36 -3.56
C THR A 199 5.30 11.99 -2.15
N PHE A 200 4.04 12.34 -1.85
CA PHE A 200 3.42 12.17 -0.54
C PHE A 200 2.01 11.62 -0.70
N ARG A 201 1.53 10.95 0.35
CA ARG A 201 0.12 10.50 0.47
C ARG A 201 -0.55 11.16 1.65
N VAL A 202 -1.84 11.46 1.48
CA VAL A 202 -2.73 11.83 2.57
C VAL A 202 -3.16 10.55 3.30
N VAL A 203 -2.82 10.45 4.58
CA VAL A 203 -3.23 9.32 5.44
C VAL A 203 -4.59 9.59 6.04
N SER A 204 -4.83 10.82 6.50
CA SER A 204 -6.13 11.26 7.01
C SER A 204 -6.29 12.78 6.89
N VAL A 205 -7.55 13.21 6.80
CA VAL A 205 -7.93 14.62 6.95
C VAL A 205 -8.28 14.82 8.41
N VAL A 206 -7.47 15.59 9.14
CA VAL A 206 -7.63 15.78 10.59
C VAL A 206 -8.74 16.79 10.88
N ASP A 207 -8.73 17.90 10.15
CA ASP A 207 -9.75 18.95 10.21
C ASP A 207 -9.75 19.80 8.91
N GLY A 208 -10.33 21.00 8.95
CA GLY A 208 -10.45 21.92 7.81
C GLY A 208 -9.12 22.48 7.26
N THR A 209 -8.02 22.38 8.01
CA THR A 209 -6.70 22.93 7.66
C THR A 209 -5.53 21.98 7.94
N HIS A 210 -5.76 20.82 8.56
CA HIS A 210 -4.70 19.87 8.90
C HIS A 210 -4.85 18.54 8.16
N LEU A 211 -3.74 18.08 7.57
CA LEU A 211 -3.61 16.78 6.92
C LEU A 211 -2.54 15.96 7.64
N GLN A 212 -2.83 14.69 7.90
CA GLN A 212 -1.78 13.73 8.26
C GLN A 212 -1.24 13.11 6.96
N ILE A 213 0.06 13.19 6.76
CA ILE A 213 0.73 12.78 5.54
C ILE A 213 1.79 11.72 5.79
N THR A 214 2.21 11.04 4.72
CA THR A 214 3.38 10.16 4.70
C THR A 214 4.16 10.29 3.39
N PRO A 215 5.50 10.22 3.43
CA PRO A 215 6.36 10.31 4.61
C PRO A 215 6.36 11.73 5.21
N PRO A 216 6.93 11.93 6.41
CA PRO A 216 7.19 13.28 6.94
C PRO A 216 8.22 14.06 6.11
N PHE A 217 8.19 15.39 6.22
CA PHE A 217 9.18 16.30 5.63
C PHE A 217 10.45 16.36 6.50
N ILE A 218 11.46 15.54 6.22
CA ILE A 218 12.74 15.56 6.92
C ILE A 218 13.77 16.25 6.04
N SER A 219 13.99 17.55 6.28
CA SER A 219 14.82 18.42 5.44
C SER A 219 16.19 18.77 6.03
N GLY A 220 16.41 18.54 7.32
CA GLY A 220 17.61 19.05 8.02
C GLY A 220 17.48 20.49 8.53
N GLN A 221 16.34 21.17 8.32
CA GLN A 221 16.21 22.58 8.67
C GLN A 221 16.30 22.83 10.19
N GLY A 222 15.79 21.92 11.03
CA GLY A 222 15.89 22.05 12.48
C GLY A 222 17.33 21.91 13.01
N GLY A 223 18.27 21.48 12.17
CA GLY A 223 19.69 21.41 12.48
C GLY A 223 20.08 20.26 13.42
N SER A 224 19.16 19.35 13.75
CA SER A 224 19.49 18.19 14.59
C SER A 224 20.24 17.11 13.79
N ASN A 225 21.11 16.36 14.48
CA ASN A 225 21.80 15.21 13.87
C ASN A 225 20.81 14.18 13.30
N ALA A 226 19.68 13.98 13.97
CA ALA A 226 18.64 13.06 13.51
C ALA A 226 18.09 13.48 12.15
N GLU A 227 17.74 14.76 11.96
CA GLU A 227 17.26 15.24 10.67
C GLU A 227 18.31 15.11 9.56
N ILE A 228 19.58 15.41 9.85
CA ILE A 228 20.66 15.28 8.86
C ILE A 228 20.86 13.82 8.46
N CYS A 229 20.83 12.89 9.41
CA CYS A 229 20.99 11.46 9.14
C CYS A 229 19.77 10.85 8.43
N TYR A 230 18.55 11.30 8.73
CA TYR A 230 17.30 10.76 8.18
C TYR A 230 16.68 11.64 7.09
N GLN A 231 17.42 12.62 6.57
CA GLN A 231 16.93 13.53 5.54
C GLN A 231 16.38 12.78 4.34
N ASN A 232 15.17 13.16 3.93
CA ASN A 232 14.41 12.56 2.83
C ASN A 232 13.91 13.60 1.81
N VAL A 233 13.93 14.89 2.14
CA VAL A 233 13.66 16.02 1.23
C VAL A 233 14.82 17.01 1.16
N SER A 234 14.98 17.69 0.04
CA SER A 234 16.07 18.67 -0.16
C SER A 234 15.81 20.01 0.55
N ALA A 235 14.55 20.37 0.78
CA ALA A 235 14.15 21.60 1.45
C ALA A 235 12.83 21.44 2.20
N THR A 236 12.64 22.23 3.25
CA THR A 236 11.33 22.38 3.90
C THR A 236 10.38 23.17 3.00
N PRO A 237 9.09 22.77 2.90
CA PRO A 237 8.10 23.56 2.18
C PRO A 237 8.07 25.03 2.63
N ALA A 238 8.10 25.94 1.66
CA ALA A 238 7.88 27.36 1.92
C ALA A 238 6.42 27.63 2.32
N GLY A 239 6.19 28.70 3.08
CA GLY A 239 4.83 29.18 3.33
C GLY A 239 4.14 29.53 2.01
N ASN A 240 2.89 29.09 1.84
CA ASN A 240 2.11 29.20 0.61
C ASN A 240 2.67 28.44 -0.60
N ALA A 241 3.62 27.50 -0.42
CA ALA A 241 4.03 26.61 -1.50
C ALA A 241 2.84 25.82 -2.05
N ALA A 242 2.71 25.76 -3.38
CA ALA A 242 1.59 25.09 -4.03
C ALA A 242 1.66 23.57 -3.84
N ILE A 243 0.51 22.97 -3.58
CA ILE A 243 0.33 21.51 -3.58
C ILE A 243 -0.21 21.10 -4.95
N THR A 244 0.48 20.15 -5.59
CA THR A 244 0.09 19.59 -6.89
C THR A 244 -0.41 18.16 -6.69
N TRP A 245 -1.68 17.91 -6.98
CA TRP A 245 -2.28 16.58 -6.91
C TRP A 245 -1.83 15.69 -8.07
N LEU A 246 -1.49 14.43 -7.77
CA LEU A 246 -1.00 13.46 -8.74
C LEU A 246 -2.14 12.63 -9.35
N ASN A 247 -3.14 12.26 -8.54
CA ASN A 247 -4.35 11.59 -8.99
C ASN A 247 -5.35 12.60 -9.61
N THR A 248 -5.12 13.01 -10.85
CA THR A 248 -5.99 13.97 -11.57
C THR A 248 -7.21 13.31 -12.24
N ALA A 249 -7.18 11.99 -12.43
CA ALA A 249 -8.28 11.24 -13.01
C ALA A 249 -8.51 9.91 -12.27
N ALA A 250 -9.76 9.44 -12.26
CA ALA A 250 -10.10 8.16 -11.65
C ALA A 250 -9.41 6.99 -12.38
N SER A 251 -8.62 6.21 -11.66
CA SER A 251 -7.79 5.14 -12.23
C SER A 251 -7.71 3.93 -11.30
N ALA A 252 -7.19 2.82 -11.84
CA ALA A 252 -6.81 1.68 -11.01
C ALA A 252 -5.52 2.00 -10.25
N LEU A 253 -5.43 1.52 -9.01
CA LEU A 253 -4.20 1.60 -8.21
C LEU A 253 -3.35 0.36 -8.51
N ASN A 254 -2.14 0.59 -9.02
CA ASN A 254 -1.18 -0.46 -9.31
C ASN A 254 -0.03 -0.38 -8.30
N PRO A 255 -0.06 -1.17 -7.21
CA PRO A 255 0.96 -1.09 -6.16
C PRO A 255 2.30 -1.65 -6.61
N HIS A 256 3.36 -1.09 -6.07
CA HIS A 256 4.70 -1.64 -6.13
C HIS A 256 5.38 -1.54 -4.76
N TRP A 257 6.23 -2.49 -4.43
CA TRP A 257 6.86 -2.57 -3.12
C TRP A 257 8.18 -3.33 -3.18
N LYS A 258 9.07 -3.04 -2.22
CA LYS A 258 10.17 -3.93 -1.86
C LYS A 258 9.68 -4.93 -0.81
N ARG A 259 10.10 -6.19 -0.87
CA ARG A 259 9.67 -7.25 0.07
C ARG A 259 9.66 -6.81 1.54
N ASP A 260 10.74 -6.20 2.01
CA ASP A 260 10.93 -5.80 3.42
C ASP A 260 10.00 -4.66 3.88
N SER A 261 9.26 -4.02 2.97
CA SER A 261 8.44 -2.85 3.29
C SER A 261 7.06 -3.20 3.87
N VAL A 262 6.59 -4.43 3.67
CA VAL A 262 5.26 -4.88 4.06
C VAL A 262 5.36 -6.19 4.82
N GLU A 263 4.81 -6.21 6.03
CA GLU A 263 4.78 -7.39 6.88
C GLU A 263 3.35 -7.82 7.18
N LEU A 264 3.11 -9.13 7.06
CA LEU A 264 1.87 -9.76 7.49
C LEU A 264 2.10 -10.35 8.88
N LEU A 265 1.35 -9.85 9.86
CA LEU A 265 1.46 -10.23 11.25
C LEU A 265 0.40 -11.30 11.56
N PRO A 266 0.77 -12.58 11.67
CA PRO A 266 -0.18 -13.62 12.03
C PRO A 266 -0.57 -13.49 13.50
N GLY A 267 -1.87 -13.55 13.76
CA GLY A 267 -2.43 -13.65 15.09
C GLY A 267 -3.14 -14.99 15.29
N ARG A 268 -3.51 -15.29 16.54
CA ARG A 268 -4.26 -16.49 16.89
C ARG A 268 -5.34 -16.19 17.92
N PHE A 269 -6.45 -16.91 17.85
CA PHE A 269 -7.48 -16.86 18.87
C PHE A 269 -7.16 -17.83 20.01
N ALA A 270 -7.55 -17.45 21.23
CA ALA A 270 -7.51 -18.33 22.40
C ALA A 270 -8.92 -18.84 22.67
N SER A 271 -9.30 -19.94 22.01
CA SER A 271 -10.63 -20.51 22.16
C SER A 271 -10.73 -21.31 23.46
N PRO A 272 -11.79 -21.11 24.28
CA PRO A 272 -11.89 -21.72 25.59
C PRO A 272 -12.05 -23.25 25.47
N THR A 273 -11.24 -23.98 26.23
CA THR A 273 -11.47 -25.40 26.47
C THR A 273 -12.70 -25.56 27.37
N ASP A 274 -13.59 -26.50 27.04
CA ASP A 274 -14.79 -26.86 27.84
C ASP A 274 -16.04 -25.96 27.71
N ALA A 275 -16.11 -25.09 26.70
CA ALA A 275 -17.30 -24.28 26.41
C ALA A 275 -18.35 -24.96 25.49
N GLY A 276 -18.20 -26.27 25.21
CA GLY A 276 -19.09 -27.01 24.30
C GLY A 276 -18.89 -26.72 22.80
N VAL A 277 -17.89 -25.91 22.45
CA VAL A 277 -17.49 -25.64 21.07
C VAL A 277 -16.33 -26.56 20.68
N GLN A 278 -16.44 -27.23 19.54
CA GLN A 278 -15.34 -27.99 18.96
C GLN A 278 -14.54 -27.09 18.03
N VAL A 279 -13.22 -27.11 18.16
CA VAL A 279 -12.30 -26.24 17.42
C VAL A 279 -11.32 -27.09 16.64
N LEU A 280 -11.18 -26.80 15.36
CA LEU A 280 -10.13 -27.33 14.48
C LEU A 280 -9.23 -26.18 14.04
N ARG A 281 -7.92 -26.42 14.00
CA ARG A 281 -6.93 -25.43 13.58
C ARG A 281 -6.03 -25.99 12.50
N ALA A 282 -5.67 -25.14 11.55
CA ALA A 282 -4.66 -25.44 10.55
C ALA A 282 -3.83 -24.19 10.28
N THR A 283 -2.53 -24.36 10.07
CA THR A 283 -1.62 -23.27 9.70
C THR A 283 -1.33 -23.36 8.21
N THR A 284 -1.47 -22.25 7.49
CA THR A 284 -1.07 -22.17 6.08
C THR A 284 0.45 -22.24 5.94
N GLU A 285 0.96 -22.54 4.75
CA GLU A 285 2.42 -22.51 4.48
C GLU A 285 3.03 -21.12 4.74
N GLN A 286 2.22 -20.07 4.71
CA GLN A 286 2.59 -18.68 4.98
C GLN A 286 2.55 -18.35 6.49
N GLY A 287 2.26 -19.32 7.36
CA GLY A 287 2.28 -19.15 8.81
C GLY A 287 0.99 -18.56 9.42
N ILE A 288 -0.08 -18.41 8.65
CA ILE A 288 -1.36 -17.88 9.13
C ILE A 288 -2.20 -19.03 9.70
N GLU A 289 -2.68 -18.88 10.92
CA GLU A 289 -3.61 -19.85 11.53
C GLU A 289 -5.05 -19.58 11.07
N VAL A 290 -5.71 -20.63 10.61
CA VAL A 290 -7.15 -20.66 10.34
C VAL A 290 -7.81 -21.52 11.41
N GLU A 291 -8.81 -20.95 12.08
CA GLU A 291 -9.61 -21.65 13.07
C GLU A 291 -11.01 -21.94 12.53
N LEU A 292 -11.47 -23.19 12.65
CA LEU A 292 -12.84 -23.60 12.38
C LEU A 292 -13.50 -24.03 13.69
N SER A 293 -14.48 -23.25 14.13
CA SER A 293 -15.30 -23.53 15.30
C SER A 293 -16.66 -24.10 14.92
N LYS A 294 -17.10 -25.14 15.64
CA LYS A 294 -18.39 -25.82 15.47
C LYS A 294 -19.16 -25.85 16.77
N PHE A 295 -20.43 -25.43 16.73
CA PHE A 295 -21.34 -25.44 17.87
C PHE A 295 -22.72 -25.97 17.48
N TYR A 296 -23.33 -26.75 18.38
CA TYR A 296 -24.69 -27.26 18.22
C TYR A 296 -25.63 -26.61 19.23
N ASP A 297 -26.65 -25.93 18.73
CA ASP A 297 -27.71 -25.37 19.55
C ASP A 297 -28.78 -26.43 19.81
N ILE A 298 -28.90 -26.83 21.08
CA ILE A 298 -29.85 -27.85 21.51
C ILE A 298 -31.32 -27.43 21.34
N ASN A 299 -31.63 -26.13 21.42
CA ASN A 299 -33.00 -25.60 21.37
C ASN A 299 -33.50 -25.55 19.93
N THR A 300 -32.67 -25.04 19.02
CA THR A 300 -33.05 -24.82 17.62
C THR A 300 -32.64 -25.97 16.70
N LYS A 301 -31.81 -26.90 17.19
CA LYS A 301 -31.22 -28.00 16.40
C LYS A 301 -30.37 -27.49 15.22
N LEU A 302 -29.90 -26.25 15.32
CA LEU A 302 -28.99 -25.64 14.35
C LEU A 302 -27.54 -25.95 14.71
N ILE A 303 -26.73 -26.10 13.66
CA ILE A 303 -25.28 -26.19 13.77
C ILE A 303 -24.67 -24.94 13.17
N GLN A 304 -23.89 -24.28 14.00
CA GLN A 304 -23.14 -23.09 13.67
C GLN A 304 -21.70 -23.50 13.36
N TYR A 305 -21.22 -23.03 12.21
CA TYR A 305 -19.83 -23.14 11.79
C TYR A 305 -19.30 -21.73 11.65
N ARG A 306 -18.09 -21.49 12.16
CA ARG A 306 -17.41 -20.21 12.06
C ARG A 306 -15.96 -20.46 11.69
N ALA A 307 -15.55 -19.93 10.55
CA ALA A 307 -14.16 -19.97 10.11
C ALA A 307 -13.56 -18.57 10.31
N ASP A 308 -12.48 -18.50 11.08
CA ASP A 308 -11.84 -17.26 11.48
C ASP A 308 -10.35 -17.27 11.10
N ILE A 309 -9.86 -16.08 10.77
CA ILE A 309 -8.44 -15.75 10.66
C ILE A 309 -8.20 -14.49 11.47
N PHE A 310 -7.03 -14.39 12.10
CA PHE A 310 -6.62 -13.17 12.78
C PHE A 310 -5.26 -12.75 12.25
N PHE A 311 -5.21 -11.56 11.66
CA PHE A 311 -3.99 -11.04 11.07
C PHE A 311 -3.99 -9.51 11.10
N GLY A 312 -2.80 -8.93 11.04
CA GLY A 312 -2.59 -7.51 10.80
C GLY A 312 -1.66 -7.30 9.61
N VAL A 313 -1.81 -6.18 8.91
CA VAL A 313 -0.87 -5.77 7.85
C VAL A 313 -0.16 -4.51 8.31
N ALA A 314 1.17 -4.51 8.27
CA ALA A 314 1.99 -3.37 8.61
C ALA A 314 2.85 -2.94 7.42
N VAL A 315 2.73 -1.69 7.00
CA VAL A 315 3.67 -1.06 6.07
C VAL A 315 4.79 -0.43 6.90
N LEU A 316 5.91 -1.15 7.03
CA LEU A 316 7.03 -0.76 7.89
C LEU A 316 7.74 0.50 7.38
N ASN A 317 7.84 0.64 6.06
CA ASN A 317 8.44 1.81 5.42
C ASN A 317 7.61 2.23 4.20
N THR A 318 6.92 3.37 4.34
CA THR A 318 6.08 3.94 3.29
C THR A 318 6.90 4.46 2.10
N GLU A 319 8.19 4.77 2.31
CA GLU A 319 9.13 5.21 1.28
C GLU A 319 9.78 4.04 0.50
N MET A 320 9.39 2.79 0.77
CA MET A 320 9.82 1.59 0.03
C MET A 320 8.68 0.92 -0.75
N CYS A 321 7.51 1.54 -0.75
CA CYS A 321 6.33 1.11 -1.50
C CYS A 321 5.60 2.30 -2.09
N GLY A 322 4.70 2.03 -3.02
CA GLY A 322 4.08 3.07 -3.80
C GLY A 322 3.00 2.58 -4.75
N ILE A 323 2.54 3.49 -5.59
CA ILE A 323 1.51 3.22 -6.59
C ILE A 323 1.88 3.86 -7.93
N GLU A 324 1.56 3.17 -9.01
CA GLU A 324 1.58 3.73 -10.35
C GLU A 324 0.14 4.04 -10.81
N LEU A 325 -0.03 5.23 -11.37
CA LEU A 325 -1.31 5.77 -11.85
C LEU A 325 -1.22 6.06 -13.35
N PHE A 326 -2.08 5.42 -14.14
CA PHE A 326 -2.19 5.67 -15.58
C PHE A 326 -3.30 6.66 -15.93
N ASN A 327 -3.20 7.25 -17.14
CA ASN A 327 -4.17 8.18 -17.71
C ASN A 327 -4.46 9.42 -16.82
N GLN A 328 -3.43 9.94 -16.17
CA GLN A 328 -3.53 11.10 -15.28
C GLN A 328 -3.34 12.40 -16.06
N VAL A 329 -4.41 12.83 -16.74
CA VAL A 329 -4.50 14.11 -17.48
C VAL A 329 -5.40 15.08 -16.72
#